data_AF-A0A526RWT6-F1
#
_entry.id   AF-A0A526RWT6-F1
#
_cell.length_a   1.000
_cell.length_b   1.000
_cell.length_c   1.000
_cell.angle_alpha   90.00
_cell.angle_beta   90.00
_cell.angle_gamma   90.00
#
_symmetry.space_group_name_H-M   'P 1'
#
loop_
_entity.id
_entity.type
_entity.pdbx_description
1 polymer ?
#
loop_
_entity_poly.entity_id
_entity_poly.type
_entity_poly.pdbx_seq_one_letter_code
_entity_poly.pdbx_strand_id
1 'polypeptide(L)'
;LGIGRAVVYGWSLGGHVAIELASFHPAVHGLMLTGAPPVSKGFFGMLRGFHANWDMLLASKKLYSERDAERFETLCFGDSADLSFRDAILRTDGRLRVMVTRSMMAGKGADQKQVVEQAAFPVAIINGEDDPFIRLNYFDTLDCGTLWEQCHVVPGAGHAPFWERPDLFNPMLSRFAEAVAAHDADTALPALRRTG
;
A
#
# COMPACT_ATOMS: atom_id res chain seq x y z
N LEU A 1 -9.66 16.91 11.53
CA LEU A 1 -10.04 16.92 10.10
C LEU A 1 -11.55 16.79 9.88
N GLY A 2 -12.32 16.13 10.75
CA GLY A 2 -13.79 16.07 10.61
C GLY A 2 -14.28 15.23 9.42
N ILE A 3 -13.42 14.35 8.90
CA ILE A 3 -13.70 13.51 7.74
C ILE A 3 -14.33 12.20 8.25
N GLY A 4 -15.60 11.98 7.92
CA GLY A 4 -16.35 10.79 8.33
C GLY A 4 -16.29 9.62 7.34
N ARG A 5 -15.93 9.86 6.08
CA ARG A 5 -15.76 8.86 5.02
C ARG A 5 -14.56 9.25 4.16
N ALA A 6 -13.65 8.33 3.93
CA ALA A 6 -12.43 8.57 3.18
C ALA A 6 -12.05 7.36 2.32
N VAL A 7 -11.61 7.66 1.10
CA VAL A 7 -10.74 6.77 0.34
C VAL A 7 -9.33 6.98 0.86
N VAL A 8 -8.67 5.91 1.29
CA VAL A 8 -7.29 5.94 1.75
C VAL A 8 -6.40 5.28 0.71
N TYR A 9 -5.50 6.07 0.13
CA TYR A 9 -4.42 5.56 -0.70
C TYR A 9 -3.17 5.37 0.15
N GLY A 10 -2.53 4.21 0.03
CA GLY A 10 -1.30 3.90 0.72
C GLY A 10 -0.24 3.32 -0.22
N TRP A 11 0.92 3.97 -0.22
CA TRP A 11 2.09 3.54 -0.98
C TRP A 11 3.15 2.93 -0.06
N SER A 12 3.65 1.74 -0.40
CA SER A 12 4.73 1.05 0.31
C SER A 12 4.42 0.89 1.79
N LEU A 13 5.28 1.36 2.70
CA LEU A 13 5.00 1.43 4.13
C LEU A 13 3.66 2.13 4.44
N GLY A 14 3.29 3.17 3.69
CA GLY A 14 2.02 3.85 3.80
C GLY A 14 0.81 2.95 3.51
N GLY A 15 0.95 1.95 2.63
CA GLY A 15 -0.07 0.93 2.39
C GLY A 15 -0.30 0.04 3.61
N HIS A 16 0.79 -0.42 4.25
CA HIS A 16 0.68 -1.17 5.51
C HIS A 16 0.02 -0.33 6.62
N VAL A 17 0.37 0.95 6.73
CA VAL A 17 -0.27 1.88 7.67
C VAL A 17 -1.75 2.07 7.33
N ALA A 18 -2.11 2.16 6.05
CA ALA A 18 -3.49 2.30 5.61
C ALA A 18 -4.33 1.05 5.95
N ILE A 19 -3.75 -0.15 5.82
CA ILE A 19 -4.41 -1.40 6.24
C ILE A 19 -4.60 -1.43 7.77
N GLU A 20 -3.58 -1.05 8.55
CA GLU A 20 -3.72 -0.94 10.00
C GLU A 20 -4.83 0.06 10.39
N LEU A 21 -4.88 1.23 9.74
CA LEU A 21 -5.94 2.21 9.95
C LEU A 21 -7.32 1.61 9.64
N ALA A 22 -7.45 0.91 8.52
CA ALA A 22 -8.68 0.24 8.09
C ALA A 22 -9.15 -0.83 9.09
N SER A 23 -8.24 -1.44 9.85
CA SER A 23 -8.59 -2.48 10.82
C SER A 23 -9.41 -1.98 12.02
N PHE A 24 -9.38 -0.67 12.30
CA PHE A 24 -10.05 -0.10 13.48
C PHE A 24 -10.80 1.20 13.22
N HIS A 25 -10.50 1.93 12.14
CA HIS A 25 -11.03 3.27 11.94
C HIS A 25 -12.24 3.25 10.99
N PRO A 26 -13.45 3.61 11.46
CA PRO A 26 -14.68 3.47 10.68
C PRO A 26 -14.78 4.43 9.49
N ALA A 27 -13.96 5.48 9.45
CA ALA A 27 -13.95 6.41 8.32
C ALA A 27 -13.30 5.87 7.04
N VAL A 28 -12.70 4.67 7.05
CA VAL A 28 -12.13 4.07 5.84
C VAL A 28 -13.26 3.41 5.04
N HIS A 29 -13.53 3.97 3.87
CA HIS A 29 -14.60 3.54 2.96
C HIS A 29 -14.07 3.03 1.61
N GLY A 30 -12.77 3.10 1.40
CA GLY A 30 -12.08 2.54 0.26
C GLY A 30 -10.60 2.50 0.55
N LEU A 31 -9.94 1.44 0.10
CA LEU A 31 -8.51 1.25 0.33
C LEU A 31 -7.80 0.97 -0.99
N MET A 32 -6.87 1.84 -1.38
CA MET A 32 -6.04 1.65 -2.56
C MET A 32 -4.59 1.43 -2.16
N LEU A 33 -3.99 0.34 -2.63
CA LEU A 33 -2.68 -0.13 -2.22
C LEU A 33 -1.72 -0.20 -3.41
N THR A 34 -0.51 0.31 -3.21
CA THR A 34 0.59 0.22 -4.16
C THR A 34 1.88 -0.14 -3.44
N GLY A 35 2.62 -1.11 -3.95
CA GLY A 35 3.89 -1.53 -3.36
C GLY A 35 3.75 -2.10 -1.94
N ALA A 36 2.55 -2.55 -1.56
CA ALA A 36 2.19 -2.88 -0.18
C ALA A 36 1.38 -4.18 -0.12
N PRO A 37 2.03 -5.35 -0.21
CA PRO A 37 1.33 -6.65 -0.15
C PRO A 37 0.68 -6.82 1.23
N PRO A 38 -0.64 -7.09 1.32
CA PRO A 38 -1.32 -7.37 2.59
C PRO A 38 -0.87 -8.71 3.16
N VAL A 39 0.18 -8.70 3.99
CA VAL A 39 0.80 -9.93 4.51
C VAL A 39 0.17 -10.39 5.82
N SER A 40 0.08 -11.71 6.02
CA SER A 40 -0.22 -12.27 7.34
C SER A 40 0.87 -11.92 8.36
N LYS A 41 0.57 -12.09 9.65
CA LYS A 41 1.50 -11.73 10.72
C LYS A 41 2.83 -12.47 10.65
N GLY A 42 3.88 -11.75 11.01
CA GLY A 42 5.19 -12.29 11.32
C GLY A 42 6.07 -12.60 10.10
N PHE A 43 7.24 -13.16 10.38
CA PHE A 43 8.31 -13.38 9.41
C PHE A 43 7.88 -14.13 8.14
N PHE A 44 7.12 -15.22 8.27
CA PHE A 44 6.70 -16.01 7.11
C PHE A 44 5.68 -15.29 6.22
N GLY A 45 4.85 -14.41 6.78
CA GLY A 45 3.97 -13.55 5.99
C GLY A 45 4.77 -12.59 5.13
N MET A 46 5.75 -11.91 5.72
CA MET A 46 6.67 -11.01 5.01
C MET A 46 7.40 -11.72 3.86
N LEU A 47 7.94 -12.93 4.09
CA LEU A 47 8.65 -13.67 3.04
C LEU A 47 7.81 -14.04 1.82
N ARG A 48 6.48 -14.06 1.94
CA ARG A 48 5.58 -14.37 0.81
C ARG A 48 5.34 -13.16 -0.07
N GLY A 49 5.20 -11.96 0.51
CA GLY A 49 4.88 -10.73 -0.22
C GLY A 49 6.09 -10.02 -0.83
N PHE A 50 7.28 -10.21 -0.27
CA PHE A 50 8.47 -9.44 -0.65
C PHE A 50 9.55 -10.28 -1.34
N HIS A 51 10.27 -9.67 -2.28
CA HIS A 51 11.48 -10.24 -2.86
C HIS A 51 12.57 -10.40 -1.80
N ALA A 52 13.27 -11.53 -1.83
CA ALA A 52 14.41 -11.77 -0.96
C ALA A 52 15.68 -11.30 -1.69
N ASN A 53 16.01 -10.02 -1.56
CA ASN A 53 17.24 -9.45 -2.11
C ASN A 53 17.97 -8.61 -1.04
N TRP A 54 19.25 -8.35 -1.27
CA TRP A 54 20.09 -7.59 -0.35
C TRP A 54 19.63 -6.15 -0.19
N ASP A 55 19.05 -5.58 -1.25
CA ASP A 55 18.51 -4.22 -1.26
C ASP A 55 17.38 -4.03 -0.23
N MET A 56 16.64 -5.10 0.10
CA MET A 56 15.61 -5.02 1.14
C MET A 56 16.15 -4.72 2.54
N LEU A 57 17.44 -4.94 2.79
CA LEU A 57 18.05 -4.54 4.05
C LEU A 57 18.05 -3.03 4.25
N LEU A 58 18.03 -2.24 3.17
CA LEU A 58 17.99 -0.77 3.24
C LEU A 58 16.73 -0.31 3.98
N ALA A 59 15.57 -0.91 3.72
CA ALA A 59 14.31 -0.59 4.39
C ALA A 59 14.39 -0.69 5.93
N SER A 60 15.35 -1.46 6.47
CA SER A 60 15.58 -1.65 7.90
C SER A 60 16.84 -0.99 8.45
N LYS A 61 17.69 -0.42 7.58
CA LYS A 61 19.01 0.11 7.96
C LYS A 61 18.88 1.44 8.69
N LYS A 62 19.43 1.52 9.91
CA LYS A 62 19.35 2.72 10.75
C LYS A 62 20.10 3.90 10.13
N LEU A 63 21.40 3.74 9.93
CA LEU A 63 22.27 4.81 9.44
C LEU A 63 22.44 4.62 7.93
N TYR A 64 22.03 5.63 7.16
CA TYR A 64 22.28 5.69 5.73
C TYR A 64 23.55 6.49 5.48
N SER A 65 24.41 5.96 4.61
CA SER A 65 25.35 6.77 3.85
C SER A 65 24.63 7.42 2.65
N GLU A 66 25.27 8.38 1.99
CA GLU A 66 24.79 8.94 0.71
C GLU A 66 24.48 7.86 -0.32
N ARG A 67 25.36 6.85 -0.43
CA ARG A 67 25.16 5.72 -1.34
C ARG A 67 23.94 4.86 -0.98
N ASP A 68 23.66 4.69 0.31
CA ASP A 68 22.45 3.97 0.74
C ASP A 68 21.19 4.75 0.37
N ALA A 69 21.21 6.07 0.54
CA ALA A 69 20.09 6.94 0.19
C ALA A 69 19.83 6.95 -1.31
N GLU A 70 20.88 7.12 -2.12
CA GLU A 70 20.81 7.02 -3.58
C GLU A 70 20.27 5.65 -4.03
N ARG A 71 20.80 4.56 -3.48
CA ARG A 71 20.31 3.22 -3.85
C ARG A 71 18.83 3.05 -3.47
N PHE A 72 18.43 3.50 -2.28
CA PHE A 72 17.04 3.41 -1.84
C PHE A 72 16.10 4.29 -2.67
N GLU A 73 16.54 5.49 -3.05
CA GLU A 73 15.83 6.39 -3.96
C GLU A 73 15.58 5.72 -5.31
N THR A 74 16.61 5.15 -5.95
CA THR A 74 16.47 4.45 -7.23
C THR A 74 15.52 3.26 -7.12
N LEU A 75 15.54 2.52 -6.01
CA LEU A 75 14.60 1.41 -5.82
C LEU A 75 13.15 1.88 -5.67
N CYS A 76 12.93 3.06 -5.07
CA CYS A 76 11.60 3.62 -4.88
C CYS A 76 11.03 4.30 -6.13
N PHE A 77 11.87 4.95 -6.94
CA PHE A 77 11.42 5.87 -8.00
C PHE A 77 12.05 5.61 -9.37
N GLY A 78 12.92 4.61 -9.50
CA GLY A 78 13.69 4.38 -10.72
C GLY A 78 14.53 5.60 -11.09
N ASP A 79 14.52 5.95 -12.38
CA ASP A 79 15.21 7.12 -12.93
C ASP A 79 14.38 8.42 -12.85
N SER A 80 13.19 8.36 -12.24
CA SER A 80 12.23 9.47 -12.20
C SER A 80 12.25 10.28 -10.90
N ALA A 81 13.20 10.01 -9.99
CA ALA A 81 13.27 10.66 -8.70
C ALA A 81 13.45 12.18 -8.81
N ASP A 82 12.73 12.93 -7.99
CA ASP A 82 12.99 14.36 -7.78
C ASP A 82 14.21 14.54 -6.87
N LEU A 83 15.01 15.57 -7.12
CA LEU A 83 16.22 15.85 -6.33
C LEU A 83 15.95 16.01 -4.83
N SER A 84 14.75 16.47 -4.45
CA SER A 84 14.36 16.64 -3.04
C SER A 84 14.10 15.32 -2.31
N PHE A 85 13.92 14.20 -3.04
CA PHE A 85 13.63 12.90 -2.41
C PHE A 85 14.83 12.34 -1.65
N ARG A 86 16.04 12.50 -2.19
CA ARG A 86 17.28 12.14 -1.49
C ARG A 86 17.41 12.86 -0.15
N ASP A 87 17.14 14.16 -0.10
CA ASP A 87 17.16 14.95 1.13
C ASP A 87 16.12 14.45 2.13
N ALA A 88 14.91 14.12 1.67
CA ALA A 88 13.86 13.55 2.52
C ALA A 88 14.25 12.17 3.09
N ILE A 89 14.88 11.32 2.28
CA ILE A 89 15.38 10.00 2.69
C ILE A 89 16.46 10.15 3.78
N LEU A 90 17.43 11.04 3.57
CA LEU A 90 18.51 11.32 4.52
C LEU A 90 18.01 11.96 5.82
N ARG A 91 17.00 12.85 5.74
CA ARG A 91 16.37 13.49 6.90
C ARG A 91 15.65 12.48 7.80
N THR A 92 15.17 11.37 7.26
CA THR A 92 14.34 10.41 8.01
C THR A 92 15.09 9.83 9.22
N ASP A 93 14.46 9.87 10.41
CA ASP A 93 15.02 9.24 11.60
C ASP A 93 15.12 7.72 11.40
N GLY A 94 16.35 7.24 11.26
CA GLY A 94 16.63 5.83 11.02
C GLY A 94 16.17 4.87 12.11
N ARG A 95 15.85 5.35 13.31
CA ARG A 95 15.21 4.52 14.34
C ARG A 95 13.83 4.04 13.88
N LEU A 96 13.10 4.84 13.10
CA LEU A 96 11.80 4.48 12.54
C LEU A 96 11.93 3.20 11.68
N ARG A 97 12.88 3.20 10.73
CA ARG A 97 13.15 2.04 9.84
C ARG A 97 13.35 0.76 10.64
N VAL A 98 14.23 0.80 11.63
CA VAL A 98 14.51 -0.36 12.51
C VAL A 98 13.27 -0.80 13.28
N MET A 99 12.54 0.14 13.89
CA MET A 99 11.39 -0.18 14.75
C MET A 99 10.20 -0.74 13.97
N VAL A 100 9.91 -0.17 12.79
CA VAL A 100 8.84 -0.61 11.91
C VAL A 100 9.12 -2.02 11.42
N THR A 101 10.29 -2.29 10.83
CA THR A 101 10.64 -3.62 10.35
C THR A 101 10.60 -4.66 11.48
N ARG A 102 11.15 -4.33 12.66
CA ARG A 102 11.08 -5.24 13.82
C ARG A 102 9.65 -5.52 14.25
N SER A 103 8.77 -4.53 14.22
CA SER A 103 7.37 -4.69 14.61
C SER A 103 6.61 -5.58 13.63
N MET A 104 6.82 -5.37 12.32
CA MET A 104 6.24 -6.22 11.28
C MET A 104 6.74 -7.67 11.37
N MET A 105 8.05 -7.88 11.52
CA MET A 105 8.63 -9.23 11.68
C MET A 105 8.13 -9.94 12.94
N ALA A 106 7.90 -9.19 14.02
CA ALA A 106 7.30 -9.70 15.26
C ALA A 106 5.77 -9.89 15.17
N GLY A 107 5.15 -9.57 14.03
CA GLY A 107 3.70 -9.71 13.82
C GLY A 107 2.86 -8.78 14.69
N LYS A 108 3.41 -7.62 15.08
CA LYS A 108 2.65 -6.59 15.81
C LYS A 108 1.71 -5.87 14.85
N GLY A 109 0.47 -5.64 15.29
CA GLY A 109 -0.58 -5.02 14.49
C GLY A 109 -1.68 -6.00 14.11
N ALA A 110 -2.52 -5.59 13.15
CA ALA A 110 -3.56 -6.41 12.56
C ALA A 110 -2.97 -7.54 11.69
N ASP A 111 -3.76 -8.57 11.41
CA ASP A 111 -3.41 -9.47 10.30
C ASP A 111 -3.86 -8.80 9.01
N GLN A 112 -2.91 -8.27 8.24
CA GLN A 112 -3.23 -7.38 7.14
C GLN A 112 -3.89 -8.10 5.96
N LYS A 113 -3.51 -9.37 5.74
CA LYS A 113 -4.21 -10.24 4.80
C LYS A 113 -5.68 -10.36 5.22
N GLN A 114 -5.94 -10.70 6.48
CA GLN A 114 -7.31 -10.82 6.98
C GLN A 114 -8.11 -9.52 6.86
N VAL A 115 -7.51 -8.37 7.17
CA VAL A 115 -8.18 -7.06 7.06
C VAL A 115 -8.63 -6.79 5.63
N VAL A 116 -7.78 -7.09 4.64
CA VAL A 116 -8.10 -6.88 3.23
C VAL A 116 -9.12 -7.90 2.71
N GLU A 117 -9.01 -9.16 3.10
CA GLU A 117 -9.95 -10.21 2.67
C GLU A 117 -11.35 -10.03 3.27
N GLN A 118 -11.45 -9.43 4.45
CA GLN A 118 -12.70 -9.19 5.17
C GLN A 118 -13.23 -7.76 5.05
N ALA A 119 -12.61 -6.94 4.19
CA ALA A 119 -13.01 -5.55 4.00
C ALA A 119 -14.46 -5.45 3.49
N ALA A 120 -15.29 -4.64 4.15
CA ALA A 120 -16.68 -4.38 3.76
C ALA A 120 -16.83 -3.25 2.72
N PHE A 121 -15.70 -2.73 2.23
CA PHE A 121 -15.59 -1.64 1.28
C PHE A 121 -14.65 -2.02 0.14
N PRO A 122 -14.71 -1.33 -1.01
CA PRO A 122 -13.85 -1.63 -2.15
C PRO A 122 -12.36 -1.53 -1.83
N VAL A 123 -11.58 -2.50 -2.31
CA VAL A 123 -10.12 -2.52 -2.20
C VAL A 123 -9.51 -2.54 -3.61
N ALA A 124 -8.61 -1.60 -3.91
CA ALA A 124 -7.83 -1.59 -5.15
C ALA A 124 -6.37 -1.95 -4.86
N ILE A 125 -5.79 -2.80 -5.69
CA ILE A 125 -4.38 -3.18 -5.63
C ILE A 125 -3.75 -2.84 -6.98
N ILE A 126 -2.81 -1.91 -6.98
CA ILE A 126 -2.15 -1.40 -8.19
C ILE A 126 -0.65 -1.34 -7.96
N ASN A 127 0.12 -2.11 -8.71
CA ASN A 127 1.59 -2.14 -8.61
C ASN A 127 2.22 -1.86 -9.98
N GLY A 128 3.49 -1.45 -9.99
CA GLY A 128 4.26 -1.42 -11.23
C GLY A 128 4.69 -2.82 -11.66
N GLU A 129 4.88 -3.00 -12.96
CA GLU A 129 5.38 -4.23 -13.58
C GLU A 129 6.78 -4.61 -13.06
N ASP A 130 7.62 -3.61 -12.84
CA ASP A 130 9.05 -3.77 -12.52
C ASP A 130 9.35 -3.50 -11.04
N ASP A 131 8.38 -3.69 -10.14
CA ASP A 131 8.55 -3.41 -8.70
C ASP A 131 9.70 -4.26 -8.10
N PRO A 132 10.77 -3.65 -7.56
CA PRO A 132 11.94 -4.38 -7.07
C PRO A 132 11.73 -5.01 -5.69
N PHE A 133 10.64 -4.67 -5.00
CA PHE A 133 10.35 -5.10 -3.64
C PHE A 133 9.24 -6.15 -3.58
N ILE A 134 8.23 -6.05 -4.43
CA ILE A 134 6.98 -6.82 -4.28
C ILE A 134 6.89 -7.98 -5.25
N ARG A 135 6.57 -9.16 -4.72
CA ARG A 135 6.25 -10.33 -5.54
C ARG A 135 4.84 -10.22 -6.08
N LEU A 136 4.67 -9.85 -7.35
CA LEU A 136 3.34 -9.63 -7.93
C LEU A 136 2.45 -10.89 -7.88
N ASN A 137 3.02 -12.09 -8.01
CA ASN A 137 2.27 -13.35 -7.87
C ASN A 137 1.73 -13.61 -6.45
N TYR A 138 2.14 -12.82 -5.45
CA TYR A 138 1.56 -12.89 -4.12
C TYR A 138 0.07 -12.53 -4.13
N PHE A 139 -0.32 -11.57 -4.99
CA PHE A 139 -1.68 -11.05 -5.01
C PHE A 139 -2.70 -12.09 -5.50
N ASP A 140 -2.27 -13.08 -6.28
CA ASP A 140 -3.09 -14.23 -6.71
C ASP A 140 -3.56 -15.11 -5.52
N THR A 141 -2.94 -14.95 -4.35
CA THR A 141 -3.27 -15.70 -3.14
C THR A 141 -4.31 -15.01 -2.25
N LEU A 142 -4.73 -13.78 -2.60
CA LEU A 142 -5.70 -13.01 -1.84
C LEU A 142 -7.12 -13.39 -2.24
N ASP A 143 -7.94 -13.74 -1.25
CA ASP A 143 -9.38 -13.92 -1.41
C ASP A 143 -10.11 -12.64 -0.97
N CYS A 144 -10.03 -11.61 -1.80
CA CYS A 144 -10.62 -10.30 -1.52
C CYS A 144 -11.96 -10.15 -2.25
N GLY A 145 -13.06 -10.46 -1.56
CA GLY A 145 -14.41 -10.39 -2.13
C GLY A 145 -14.87 -8.98 -2.54
N THR A 146 -14.18 -7.95 -2.05
CA THR A 146 -14.41 -6.53 -2.38
C THR A 146 -13.31 -5.95 -3.26
N LEU A 147 -12.52 -6.81 -3.92
CA LEU A 147 -11.51 -6.36 -4.88
C LEU A 147 -12.18 -5.58 -6.01
N TRP A 148 -11.71 -4.35 -6.21
CA TRP A 148 -12.13 -3.51 -7.30
C TRP A 148 -11.48 -4.00 -8.59
N GLU A 149 -12.30 -4.51 -9.50
CA GLU A 149 -11.89 -5.15 -10.75
C GLU A 149 -10.94 -6.33 -10.53
N GLN A 150 -9.64 -6.10 -10.64
CA GLN A 150 -8.58 -7.08 -10.54
C GLN A 150 -7.34 -6.42 -9.93
N CYS A 151 -6.31 -7.20 -9.60
CA CYS A 151 -5.02 -6.60 -9.29
C CYS A 151 -4.44 -5.98 -10.57
N HIS A 152 -4.17 -4.68 -10.55
CA HIS A 152 -3.66 -3.95 -11.69
C HIS A 152 -2.13 -3.91 -11.67
N VAL A 153 -1.54 -4.12 -12.85
CA VAL A 153 -0.11 -3.98 -13.09
C VAL A 153 0.10 -2.84 -14.09
N VAL A 154 0.92 -1.85 -13.72
CA VAL A 154 1.21 -0.67 -14.52
C VAL A 154 2.48 -0.92 -15.34
N PRO A 155 2.38 -1.03 -16.67
CA PRO A 155 3.52 -1.36 -17.51
C PRO A 155 4.58 -0.26 -17.51
N GLY A 156 5.85 -0.66 -17.45
CA GLY A 156 7.00 0.26 -17.41
C GLY A 156 7.02 1.19 -16.20
N ALA A 157 6.49 0.74 -15.06
CA ALA A 157 6.61 1.40 -13.77
C ALA A 157 7.20 0.41 -12.75
N GLY A 158 7.99 0.92 -11.81
CA GLY A 158 8.50 0.17 -10.67
C GLY A 158 7.64 0.36 -9.42
N HIS A 159 8.28 0.77 -8.32
CA HIS A 159 7.64 0.81 -7.00
C HIS A 159 6.69 2.00 -6.81
N ALA A 160 6.76 3.04 -7.65
CA ALA A 160 5.99 4.27 -7.52
C ALA A 160 5.20 4.59 -8.81
N PRO A 161 4.27 3.72 -9.25
CA PRO A 161 3.51 3.92 -10.50
C PRO A 161 2.72 5.24 -10.54
N PHE A 162 2.30 5.77 -9.38
CA PHE A 162 1.65 7.09 -9.29
C PHE A 162 2.55 8.26 -9.71
N TRP A 163 3.87 8.05 -9.63
CA TRP A 163 4.89 9.03 -9.99
C TRP A 163 5.53 8.72 -11.34
N GLU A 164 5.84 7.45 -11.60
CA GLU A 164 6.53 6.99 -12.81
C GLU A 164 5.59 7.00 -14.04
N ARG A 165 4.32 6.63 -13.85
CA ARG A 165 3.31 6.53 -14.92
C ARG A 165 1.98 7.18 -14.50
N PRO A 166 1.96 8.48 -14.17
CA PRO A 166 0.76 9.18 -13.71
C PRO A 166 -0.35 9.18 -14.76
N ASP A 167 0.01 9.08 -16.05
CA ASP A 167 -0.92 8.94 -17.18
C ASP A 167 -1.77 7.67 -17.08
N LEU A 168 -1.20 6.58 -16.55
CA LEU A 168 -1.91 5.32 -16.34
C LEU A 168 -2.51 5.23 -14.93
N PHE A 169 -1.79 5.70 -13.91
CA PHE A 169 -2.21 5.57 -12.52
C PHE A 169 -3.38 6.48 -12.14
N ASN A 170 -3.34 7.76 -12.53
CA ASN A 170 -4.36 8.73 -12.09
C ASN A 170 -5.78 8.38 -12.56
N PRO A 171 -6.01 7.93 -13.81
CA PRO A 171 -7.34 7.46 -14.22
C PRO A 171 -7.86 6.30 -13.36
N MET A 172 -6.99 5.38 -12.94
CA MET A 172 -7.40 4.27 -12.08
C MET A 172 -7.77 4.76 -10.67
N LEU A 173 -6.99 5.69 -10.09
CA LEU A 173 -7.33 6.32 -8.81
C LEU A 173 -8.69 7.03 -8.87
N SER A 174 -8.95 7.80 -9.93
CA SER A 174 -10.23 8.49 -10.11
C SER A 174 -11.41 7.52 -10.20
N ARG A 175 -11.31 6.50 -11.07
CA ARG A 175 -12.37 5.48 -11.21
C ARG A 175 -12.59 4.68 -9.92
N PHE A 176 -11.53 4.39 -9.17
CA PHE A 176 -11.66 3.72 -7.88
C PHE A 176 -12.43 4.59 -6.86
N ALA A 177 -12.11 5.90 -6.79
CA ALA A 177 -12.81 6.82 -5.92
C ALA A 177 -14.32 6.92 -6.28
N GLU A 178 -14.65 6.92 -7.57
CA GLU A 178 -16.04 6.88 -8.05
C GLU A 178 -16.74 5.58 -7.65
N ALA A 179 -16.07 4.43 -7.80
CA ALA A 179 -16.61 3.13 -7.40
C ALA A 179 -16.89 3.05 -5.89
N VAL A 180 -16.00 3.62 -5.06
CA VAL A 180 -16.22 3.74 -3.61
C VAL A 180 -17.45 4.61 -3.30
N ALA A 181 -17.59 5.76 -3.98
CA ALA A 181 -18.75 6.62 -3.80
C ALA A 181 -20.07 5.94 -4.20
N ALA A 182 -20.05 5.11 -5.25
CA ALA A 182 -21.21 4.32 -5.67
C ALA A 182 -21.58 3.23 -4.64
N HIS A 183 -20.58 2.46 -4.16
CA HIS A 183 -20.77 1.44 -3.12
C HIS A 183 -21.36 2.05 -1.83
N ASP A 184 -20.89 3.24 -1.48
CA ASP A 184 -21.37 4.00 -0.34
C ASP A 184 -22.85 4.42 -0.47
N ALA A 185 -23.28 4.81 -1.67
CA ALA A 185 -24.68 5.13 -1.95
C ALA A 185 -25.56 3.89 -1.87
N ASP A 186 -25.11 2.77 -2.45
CA ASP A 186 -25.84 1.50 -2.48
C ASP A 186 -25.99 0.87 -1.10
N THR A 187 -25.01 1.03 -0.21
CA THR A 187 -25.10 0.54 1.18
C THR A 187 -25.98 1.43 2.07
N ALA A 188 -26.17 2.71 1.72
CA ALA A 188 -27.08 3.62 2.45
C ALA A 188 -28.56 3.39 2.11
N LEU A 189 -28.88 2.99 0.87
CA LEU A 189 -30.24 2.77 0.36
C LEU A 189 -31.07 1.71 1.14
N PRO A 190 -30.52 0.54 1.55
CA PRO A 190 -31.22 -0.45 2.36
C PRO A 190 -31.54 0.00 3.79
N ALA A 191 -30.73 0.88 4.38
CA ALA A 191 -30.91 1.34 5.76
C ALA A 191 -32.15 2.23 5.92
N LEU A 192 -32.47 3.03 4.90
CA LEU A 192 -33.64 3.92 4.87
C LEU A 192 -34.98 3.18 4.68
N ARG A 193 -34.98 1.97 4.10
CA ARG A 193 -36.21 1.18 3.87
C ARG A 193 -36.64 0.33 5.07
N ARG A 194 -35.79 0.19 6.10
CA ARG A 194 -36.09 -0.58 7.32
C ARG A 194 -36.60 0.30 8.48
N THR A 195 -36.63 1.61 8.30
CA THR A 195 -37.11 2.60 9.29
C THR A 195 -38.41 3.28 8.87
N GLY A 196 -39.11 2.75 7.85
CA GLY A 196 -40.41 3.23 7.37
C GLY A 196 -41.53 2.23 7.64
#